data_AF-W7JYV8-F1
#
_entry.id   AF-W7JYV8-F1
#
_cell.length_a   1.000
_cell.length_b   1.000
_cell.length_c   1.000
_cell.angle_alpha   90.00
_cell.angle_beta   90.00
_cell.angle_gamma   90.00
#
_symmetry.space_group_name_H-M   'P 1'
#
loop_
_entity.id
_entity.type
_entity.pdbx_description
1 polymer ?
#
loop_
_entity_poly.entity_id
_entity_poly.type
_entity_poly.pdbx_seq_one_letter_code
_entity_poly.pdbx_strand_id
1 'polypeptide(L)'
;MEILKKDENHKKSIEKNNIVVKGKQNINTSSKNNIFIPLQNNVYLPSQNNIKKSNIIFNSKIIAHPVYVAQTIHKYKPANIPQIAIFGRSNVGKSSLINALLNYREVSQASNTPGRTRHLFIFNLLNYLSIVDLPGYGYAKVSKELRNNWSILIEEYLNRAKNLKRALCLIESTESFSTYDFILLDMLITKNIPFQIIITKIDKLKVTK
;
A
#
# COMPACT_ATOMS: atom_id res chain seq x y z
N MET A 1 -28.22 -12.77 -38.05
CA MET A 1 -26.81 -12.47 -38.34
C MET A 1 -26.50 -11.03 -37.94
N GLU A 2 -26.78 -10.66 -36.68
CA GLU A 2 -26.82 -9.24 -36.27
C GLU A 2 -26.44 -9.00 -34.80
N ILE A 3 -25.70 -9.92 -34.17
CA ILE A 3 -25.28 -9.80 -32.76
C ILE A 3 -23.77 -9.56 -32.62
N LEU A 4 -23.00 -9.56 -33.72
CA LEU A 4 -21.53 -9.47 -33.69
C LEU A 4 -20.93 -8.11 -34.10
N LYS A 5 -21.73 -7.01 -34.15
CA LYS A 5 -21.23 -5.68 -34.57
C LYS A 5 -21.16 -4.61 -33.47
N LYS A 6 -21.54 -4.90 -32.22
CA LYS A 6 -21.54 -3.89 -31.13
C LYS A 6 -20.25 -3.83 -30.29
N ASP A 7 -19.35 -4.81 -30.39
CA ASP A 7 -18.18 -4.89 -29.51
C ASP A 7 -16.93 -4.14 -29.99
N GLU A 8 -16.85 -3.73 -31.26
CA GLU A 8 -15.67 -3.01 -31.77
C GLU A 8 -15.65 -1.51 -31.41
N ASN A 9 -16.82 -0.89 -31.22
CA ASN A 9 -16.90 0.53 -30.87
C ASN A 9 -16.54 0.82 -29.41
N HIS A 10 -16.59 -0.18 -28.53
CA HIS A 10 -16.23 -0.02 -27.11
C HIS A 10 -14.72 -0.14 -26.85
N LYS A 11 -13.96 -0.75 -27.76
CA LYS A 11 -12.48 -0.81 -27.68
C LYS A 11 -11.81 0.50 -28.13
N LYS A 12 -12.39 1.21 -29.10
CA LYS A 12 -11.84 2.49 -29.61
C LYS A 12 -11.99 3.69 -28.67
N SER A 13 -12.87 3.61 -27.67
CA SER A 13 -13.06 4.71 -26.69
C SER A 13 -12.09 4.64 -25.50
N ILE A 14 -11.45 3.50 -25.26
CA ILE A 14 -10.55 3.30 -24.11
C ILE A 14 -9.10 3.73 -24.43
N GLU A 15 -8.71 3.80 -25.71
CA GLU A 15 -7.36 4.25 -26.13
C GLU A 15 -7.15 5.78 -26.06
N LYS A 16 -8.19 6.58 -25.81
CA LYS A 16 -8.10 8.06 -25.90
C LYS A 16 -7.84 8.80 -24.59
N ASN A 17 -7.85 8.13 -23.44
CA ASN A 17 -7.73 8.80 -22.13
C ASN A 17 -6.36 8.61 -21.47
N ASN A 18 -5.29 8.89 -22.22
CA ASN A 18 -3.97 9.08 -21.64
C ASN A 18 -3.95 10.40 -20.86
N ILE A 19 -3.96 10.32 -19.53
CA ILE A 19 -3.84 11.47 -18.64
C ILE A 19 -2.38 11.96 -18.71
N VAL A 20 -2.14 12.99 -19.50
CA VAL A 20 -0.89 13.76 -19.47
C VAL A 20 -0.98 14.77 -18.34
N VAL A 21 -0.32 14.52 -17.22
CA VAL A 21 -0.15 15.52 -16.16
C VAL A 21 0.85 16.57 -16.65
N LYS A 22 0.36 17.69 -17.17
CA LYS A 22 1.21 18.86 -17.52
C LYS A 22 1.48 19.70 -16.28
N GLY A 23 2.57 19.42 -15.59
CA GLY A 23 3.20 20.37 -14.67
C GLY A 23 4.09 21.34 -15.45
N LYS A 24 3.72 22.62 -15.52
CA LYS A 24 4.63 23.70 -15.94
C LYS A 24 5.63 23.96 -14.82
N GLN A 25 6.82 23.37 -14.85
CA GLN A 25 8.07 23.97 -14.34
C GLN A 25 9.26 23.43 -15.13
N ASN A 26 10.10 24.34 -15.63
CA ASN A 26 11.30 24.07 -16.41
C ASN A 26 12.33 23.29 -15.57
N ILE A 27 12.63 22.05 -15.94
CA ILE A 27 13.79 21.31 -15.45
C ILE A 27 14.54 20.80 -16.67
N ASN A 28 15.78 21.28 -16.81
CA ASN A 28 16.68 20.95 -17.91
C ASN A 28 16.94 19.45 -18.01
N THR A 29 16.95 18.98 -19.25
CA THR A 29 17.05 17.61 -19.71
C THR A 29 18.44 17.00 -19.49
N SER A 30 18.55 15.97 -18.62
CA SER A 30 19.49 14.84 -18.81
C SER A 30 19.23 13.69 -17.82
N SER A 31 18.09 13.00 -17.97
CA SER A 31 17.98 11.54 -17.80
C SER A 31 16.55 11.14 -18.17
N LYS A 32 16.39 10.51 -19.33
CA LYS A 32 15.12 9.94 -19.76
C LYS A 32 14.87 8.62 -19.02
N ASN A 33 14.66 8.68 -17.70
CA ASN A 33 14.07 7.56 -16.98
C ASN A 33 12.56 7.80 -16.93
N ASN A 34 11.91 7.60 -18.08
CA ASN A 34 10.47 7.42 -18.11
C ASN A 34 10.17 6.19 -17.24
N ILE A 35 9.66 6.40 -16.03
CA ILE A 35 9.10 5.33 -15.19
C ILE A 35 7.84 4.85 -15.91
N PHE A 36 8.05 3.97 -16.88
CA PHE A 36 6.97 3.23 -17.53
C PHE A 36 6.55 2.17 -16.53
N ILE A 37 5.47 2.41 -15.80
CA ILE A 37 4.75 1.35 -15.10
C ILE A 37 3.82 0.75 -16.14
N PRO A 38 4.16 -0.39 -16.78
CA PRO A 38 3.19 -1.06 -17.62
C PRO A 38 1.98 -1.37 -16.76
N LEU A 39 0.83 -0.76 -17.07
CA LEU A 39 -0.45 -1.30 -16.64
C LEU A 39 -0.48 -2.72 -17.23
N GLN A 40 -0.24 -3.73 -16.41
CA GLN A 40 -0.36 -5.11 -16.85
C GLN A 40 -1.81 -5.29 -17.30
N ASN A 41 -2.03 -5.43 -18.60
CA ASN A 41 -3.34 -5.58 -19.23
C ASN A 41 -4.08 -6.88 -18.84
N ASN A 42 -3.50 -7.67 -17.93
CA ASN A 42 -4.14 -8.85 -17.36
C ASN A 42 -4.66 -8.50 -15.97
N VAL A 43 -5.90 -7.98 -15.91
CA VAL A 43 -6.65 -7.92 -14.66
C VAL A 43 -6.69 -9.34 -14.09
N TYR A 44 -6.04 -9.57 -12.95
CA TYR A 44 -6.11 -10.85 -12.27
C TYR A 44 -7.54 -11.08 -11.77
N LEU A 45 -8.24 -12.01 -12.40
CA LEU A 45 -9.54 -12.48 -11.94
C LEU A 45 -9.33 -13.79 -11.15
N PRO A 46 -9.57 -13.79 -9.83
CA PRO A 46 -9.38 -14.99 -9.03
C PRO A 46 -10.38 -16.07 -9.42
N SER A 47 -9.90 -17.31 -9.56
CA SER A 47 -10.79 -18.47 -9.75
C SER A 47 -11.59 -18.77 -8.46
N GLN A 48 -12.65 -19.56 -8.58
CA GLN A 48 -13.40 -20.07 -7.41
C GLN A 48 -12.50 -20.79 -6.39
N ASN A 49 -11.49 -21.51 -6.86
CA ASN A 49 -10.52 -22.17 -5.98
C ASN A 49 -9.64 -21.16 -5.23
N ASN A 50 -9.24 -20.07 -5.91
CA ASN A 50 -8.46 -18.99 -5.29
C ASN A 50 -9.28 -18.29 -4.19
N ILE A 51 -10.58 -18.05 -4.44
CA ILE A 51 -11.51 -17.46 -3.45
C ILE A 51 -11.69 -18.38 -2.24
N LYS A 52 -11.90 -19.69 -2.46
CA LYS A 52 -12.01 -20.66 -1.35
C LYS A 52 -10.74 -20.69 -0.49
N LYS A 53 -9.56 -20.74 -1.12
CA LYS A 53 -8.27 -20.70 -0.42
C LYS A 53 -8.08 -19.39 0.35
N SER A 54 -8.42 -18.24 -0.24
CA SER A 54 -8.30 -16.96 0.44
C SER A 54 -9.23 -16.91 1.67
N ASN A 55 -10.47 -17.37 1.55
CA ASN A 55 -11.39 -17.39 2.69
C ASN A 55 -10.84 -18.19 3.87
N ILE A 56 -10.22 -19.35 3.61
CA ILE A 56 -9.58 -20.15 4.66
C ILE A 56 -8.45 -19.36 5.33
N ILE A 57 -7.58 -18.72 4.54
CA ILE A 57 -6.42 -17.97 5.05
C ILE A 57 -6.87 -16.75 5.87
N PHE A 58 -7.78 -15.92 5.36
CA PHE A 58 -8.21 -14.69 6.00
C PHE A 58 -9.20 -14.91 7.17
N ASN A 59 -9.89 -16.05 7.22
CA ASN A 59 -10.73 -16.46 8.37
C ASN A 59 -9.92 -17.22 9.44
N SER A 60 -8.67 -17.57 9.15
CA SER A 60 -7.86 -18.37 10.06
C SER A 60 -7.51 -17.67 11.37
N LYS A 61 -7.00 -18.39 12.37
CA LYS A 61 -6.49 -17.79 13.61
C LYS A 61 -5.32 -16.85 13.28
N ILE A 62 -5.40 -15.62 13.77
CA ILE A 62 -4.38 -14.60 13.55
C ILE A 62 -3.45 -14.57 14.75
N ILE A 63 -2.15 -14.58 14.49
CA ILE A 63 -1.12 -14.34 15.50
C ILE A 63 -0.50 -12.97 15.21
N ALA A 64 -0.63 -12.03 16.14
CA ALA A 64 -0.08 -10.70 16.02
C ALA A 64 1.25 -10.58 16.78
N HIS A 65 2.28 -10.06 16.11
CA HIS A 65 3.59 -9.82 16.70
C HIS A 65 3.93 -8.31 16.63
N PRO A 66 3.86 -7.56 17.75
CA PRO A 66 4.27 -6.17 17.78
C PRO A 66 5.80 -6.04 17.73
N VAL A 67 6.30 -5.19 16.85
CA VAL A 67 7.72 -4.83 16.73
C VAL A 67 7.91 -3.34 17.06
N TYR A 68 8.71 -3.09 18.10
CA TYR A 68 9.02 -1.76 18.62
C TYR A 68 10.22 -1.17 17.87
N VAL A 69 9.96 -0.54 16.73
CA VAL A 69 11.01 -0.28 15.73
C VAL A 69 12.18 0.55 16.25
N ALA A 70 11.95 1.61 17.03
CA ALA A 70 13.02 2.47 17.55
C ALA A 70 14.13 1.72 18.32
N GLN A 71 13.86 0.49 18.81
CA GLN A 71 14.83 -0.31 19.55
C GLN A 71 14.92 -1.78 19.11
N THR A 72 14.04 -2.30 18.24
CA THR A 72 13.93 -3.76 18.06
C THR A 72 13.74 -4.27 16.63
N ILE A 73 13.69 -3.42 15.59
CA ILE A 73 13.58 -3.93 14.21
C ILE A 73 14.77 -4.81 13.81
N HIS A 74 15.93 -4.61 14.43
CA HIS A 74 17.08 -5.50 14.24
C HIS A 74 16.88 -6.89 14.86
N LYS A 75 16.01 -7.02 15.87
CA LYS A 75 15.61 -8.29 16.49
C LYS A 75 14.49 -8.99 15.71
N TYR A 76 13.81 -8.27 14.80
CA TYR A 76 12.80 -8.87 13.95
C TYR A 76 13.44 -9.92 13.03
N LYS A 77 12.98 -11.17 13.19
CA LYS A 77 13.32 -12.30 12.32
C LYS A 77 12.11 -12.56 11.41
N PRO A 78 12.14 -12.15 10.13
CA PRO A 78 11.04 -12.39 9.22
C PRO A 78 10.79 -13.89 9.06
N ALA A 79 9.52 -14.30 9.18
CA ALA A 79 9.12 -15.66 8.85
C ALA A 79 9.37 -15.95 7.37
N ASN A 80 9.66 -17.21 7.04
CA ASN A 80 9.92 -17.64 5.66
C ASN A 80 8.62 -17.85 4.86
N ILE A 81 7.74 -16.84 4.88
CA ILE A 81 6.41 -16.87 4.28
C ILE A 81 6.18 -15.56 3.51
N PRO A 82 5.33 -15.56 2.46
CA PRO A 82 4.99 -14.34 1.72
C PRO A 82 4.51 -13.22 2.66
N GLN A 83 4.96 -11.98 2.40
CA GLN A 83 4.52 -10.80 3.13
C GLN A 83 3.88 -9.78 2.21
N ILE A 84 2.87 -9.08 2.74
CA ILE A 84 2.25 -7.90 2.15
C ILE A 84 2.38 -6.77 3.15
N ALA A 85 3.00 -5.65 2.76
CA ALA A 85 3.19 -4.50 3.63
C ALA A 85 2.23 -3.39 3.26
N ILE A 86 1.63 -2.74 4.26
CA ILE A 86 0.65 -1.66 4.08
C ILE A 86 1.28 -0.36 4.58
N PHE A 87 1.35 0.61 3.67
CA PHE A 87 1.90 1.93 3.89
C PHE A 87 0.85 3.01 3.64
N GLY A 88 1.09 4.19 4.20
CA GLY A 88 0.24 5.35 3.97
C GLY A 88 0.24 6.31 5.15
N ARG A 89 -0.21 7.54 4.89
CA ARG A 89 -0.33 8.60 5.90
C ARG A 89 -1.12 8.14 7.14
N SER A 90 -0.90 8.79 8.26
CA SER A 90 -1.76 8.58 9.42
C SER A 90 -3.22 8.88 9.05
N ASN A 91 -4.14 8.09 9.59
CA ASN A 91 -5.58 8.20 9.33
C ASN A 91 -6.02 8.00 7.87
N VAL A 92 -5.16 7.53 6.96
CA VAL A 92 -5.53 7.25 5.55
C VAL A 92 -6.46 6.04 5.39
N GLY A 93 -6.62 5.21 6.44
CA GLY A 93 -7.47 4.01 6.42
C GLY A 93 -6.75 2.66 6.48
N LYS A 94 -5.45 2.62 6.81
CA LYS A 94 -4.68 1.37 6.95
C LYS A 94 -5.33 0.36 7.91
N SER A 95 -5.58 0.77 9.16
CA SER A 95 -6.20 -0.10 10.17
C SER A 95 -7.60 -0.56 9.75
N SER A 96 -8.40 0.32 9.16
CA SER A 96 -9.73 -0.04 8.62
C SER A 96 -9.63 -1.09 7.52
N LEU A 97 -8.67 -0.94 6.59
CA LEU A 97 -8.42 -1.93 5.54
C LEU A 97 -7.96 -3.27 6.13
N ILE A 98 -7.03 -3.25 7.10
CA ILE A 98 -6.54 -4.46 7.77
C ILE A 98 -7.67 -5.19 8.49
N ASN A 99 -8.47 -4.48 9.28
CA ASN A 99 -9.58 -5.08 10.00
C ASN A 99 -10.61 -5.63 9.01
N ALA A 100 -10.92 -4.92 7.91
CA ALA A 100 -11.82 -5.42 6.87
C ALA A 100 -11.30 -6.71 6.20
N LEU A 101 -9.99 -6.79 5.90
CA LEU A 101 -9.36 -8.00 5.36
C LEU A 101 -9.37 -9.17 6.36
N LEU A 102 -9.28 -8.86 7.65
CA LEU A 102 -9.18 -9.84 8.74
C LEU A 102 -10.53 -10.11 9.42
N ASN A 103 -11.64 -9.93 8.69
CA ASN A 103 -13.03 -10.15 9.13
C ASN A 103 -13.43 -9.36 10.37
N TYR A 104 -13.13 -8.07 10.39
CA TYR A 104 -13.51 -7.11 11.44
C TYR A 104 -13.06 -7.48 12.84
N ARG A 105 -12.08 -8.38 12.98
CA ARG A 105 -11.36 -8.55 14.24
C ARG A 105 -10.60 -7.24 14.45
N GLU A 106 -10.87 -6.51 15.52
CA GLU A 106 -10.23 -5.21 15.83
C GLU A 106 -8.75 -5.39 16.22
N VAL A 107 -7.97 -5.99 15.33
CA VAL A 107 -6.58 -6.41 15.56
C VAL A 107 -5.59 -5.30 15.25
N SER A 108 -5.93 -4.40 14.33
CA SER A 108 -5.23 -3.12 14.13
C SER A 108 -6.10 -2.02 14.73
N GLN A 109 -5.72 -1.54 15.91
CA GLN A 109 -6.37 -0.38 16.51
C GLN A 109 -5.85 0.88 15.81
N ALA A 110 -6.76 1.71 15.33
CA ALA A 110 -6.42 3.05 14.85
C ALA A 110 -5.92 3.87 16.06
N SER A 111 -4.60 4.06 16.16
CA SER A 111 -3.99 4.87 17.20
C SER A 111 -4.42 6.34 17.02
N ASN A 112 -5.43 6.76 17.79
CA ASN A 112 -5.91 8.13 17.82
C ASN A 112 -5.02 9.05 18.69
N THR A 113 -3.98 8.51 19.33
CA THR A 113 -3.16 9.23 20.32
C THR A 113 -1.83 9.69 19.70
N PRO A 114 -1.60 11.01 19.55
CA PRO A 114 -0.32 11.57 19.09
C PRO A 114 0.87 11.12 19.95
N GLY A 115 2.02 10.84 19.32
CA GLY A 115 3.33 10.91 19.98
C GLY A 115 3.84 9.64 20.68
N ARG A 116 3.06 8.56 20.79
CA ARG A 116 3.63 7.26 21.21
C ARG A 116 4.21 6.52 20.02
N THR A 117 5.47 6.09 20.20
CA THR A 117 6.25 5.22 19.32
C THR A 117 5.37 4.30 18.48
N ARG A 118 5.44 4.50 17.17
CA ARG A 118 4.57 3.87 16.18
C ARG A 118 5.08 2.44 15.97
N HIS A 119 4.39 1.45 16.54
CA HIS A 119 4.74 0.04 16.39
C HIS A 119 4.54 -0.42 14.94
N LEU A 120 5.42 -1.29 14.47
CA LEU A 120 5.18 -2.11 13.30
C LEU A 120 4.47 -3.38 13.78
N PHE A 121 3.31 -3.71 13.20
CA PHE A 121 2.60 -4.94 13.53
C PHE A 121 2.71 -5.95 12.40
N ILE A 122 2.89 -7.22 12.77
CA ILE A 122 2.92 -8.32 11.84
C ILE A 122 1.80 -9.28 12.21
N PHE A 123 0.86 -9.43 11.30
CA PHE A 123 -0.26 -10.37 11.42
C PHE A 123 0.07 -11.61 10.62
N ASN A 124 0.37 -12.70 11.31
CA ASN A 124 0.62 -14.01 10.71
C ASN A 124 -0.71 -14.78 10.58
N LEU A 125 -1.04 -15.18 9.36
CA LEU A 125 -2.24 -15.95 9.00
C LEU A 125 -1.81 -17.41 8.76
N LEU A 126 -1.76 -18.21 9.83
CA LEU A 126 -1.40 -19.64 9.85
C LEU A 126 -0.14 -20.02 9.04
N ASN A 127 0.91 -19.20 9.08
CA ASN A 127 2.14 -19.40 8.33
C ASN A 127 1.96 -19.48 6.80
N TYR A 128 0.83 -19.00 6.27
CA TYR A 128 0.62 -18.87 4.82
C TYR A 128 0.95 -17.48 4.32
N LEU A 129 0.66 -16.46 5.12
CA LEU A 129 0.78 -15.05 4.75
C LEU A 129 1.08 -14.21 5.98
N SER A 130 1.96 -13.23 5.85
CA SER A 130 2.04 -12.12 6.80
C SER A 130 1.48 -10.85 6.18
N ILE A 131 0.63 -10.13 6.90
CA ILE A 131 0.33 -8.73 6.58
C ILE A 131 1.02 -7.84 7.61
N VAL A 132 1.75 -6.85 7.10
CA VAL A 132 2.58 -5.94 7.89
C VAL A 132 1.95 -4.56 7.88
N ASP A 133 1.60 -4.06 9.07
CA ASP A 133 1.11 -2.70 9.27
C ASP A 133 2.29 -1.83 9.70
N LEU A 134 2.67 -0.89 8.84
CA LEU A 134 3.71 0.06 9.18
C LEU A 134 3.11 1.35 9.77
N PRO A 135 3.85 1.97 10.70
CA PRO A 135 3.61 3.32 11.16
C PRO A 135 3.18 4.31 10.07
N GLY A 136 2.05 4.97 10.29
CA GLY A 136 1.62 6.06 9.43
C GLY A 136 2.58 7.25 9.49
N TYR A 137 2.91 7.80 8.32
CA TYR A 137 3.72 9.02 8.20
C TYR A 137 2.85 10.28 8.08
N GLY A 138 3.50 11.45 8.07
CA GLY A 138 2.84 12.73 7.84
C GLY A 138 1.97 13.25 8.99
N TYR A 139 2.10 12.72 10.22
CA TYR A 139 1.37 13.24 11.37
C TYR A 139 1.89 14.64 11.76
N ALA A 140 1.03 15.66 11.69
CA ALA A 140 1.45 17.06 11.88
C ALA A 140 1.95 17.38 13.30
N LYS A 141 1.47 16.67 14.32
CA LYS A 141 1.77 16.93 15.75
C LYS A 141 3.00 16.18 16.29
N VAL A 142 3.90 15.69 15.44
CA VAL A 142 5.15 15.04 15.91
C VAL A 142 6.38 15.91 15.66
N SER A 143 7.40 15.76 16.53
CA SER A 143 8.67 16.46 16.39
C SER A 143 9.34 16.16 15.04
N LYS A 144 10.20 17.07 14.57
CA LYS A 144 10.97 16.93 13.32
C LYS A 144 11.82 15.64 13.34
N GLU A 145 12.38 15.32 14.49
CA GLU A 145 13.14 14.08 14.73
C GLU A 145 12.27 12.81 14.55
N LEU A 146 11.08 12.78 15.12
CA LEU A 146 10.14 11.65 14.95
C LEU A 146 9.60 11.51 13.52
N ARG A 147 9.65 12.60 12.72
CA ARG A 147 9.36 12.55 11.28
C ARG A 147 10.53 11.93 10.53
N ASN A 148 11.76 12.32 10.80
CA ASN A 148 12.96 11.72 10.17
C ASN A 148 13.10 10.23 10.51
N ASN A 149 12.65 9.79 11.68
CA ASN A 149 12.70 8.38 12.08
C ASN A 149 11.79 7.46 11.24
N TRP A 150 10.80 8.00 10.51
CA TRP A 150 9.90 7.16 9.71
C TRP A 150 10.60 6.59 8.46
N SER A 151 11.38 7.39 7.74
CA SER A 151 12.02 6.93 6.50
C SER A 151 13.07 5.87 6.83
N ILE A 152 13.86 6.10 7.87
CA ILE A 152 14.82 5.13 8.41
C ILE A 152 14.11 3.82 8.75
N LEU A 153 12.99 3.88 9.47
CA LEU A 153 12.18 2.70 9.83
C LEU A 153 11.72 1.93 8.60
N ILE A 154 11.18 2.63 7.59
CA ILE A 154 10.74 2.00 6.35
C ILE A 154 11.92 1.36 5.65
N GLU A 155 13.05 2.06 5.56
CA GLU A 155 14.25 1.54 4.92
C GLU A 155 14.76 0.27 5.60
N GLU A 156 14.87 0.29 6.92
CA GLU A 156 15.30 -0.86 7.72
C GLU A 156 14.36 -2.05 7.56
N TYR A 157 13.05 -1.81 7.55
CA TYR A 157 12.06 -2.86 7.27
C TYR A 157 12.27 -3.44 5.86
N LEU A 158 12.32 -2.60 4.83
CA LEU A 158 12.45 -3.04 3.44
C LEU A 158 13.76 -3.80 3.21
N ASN A 159 14.86 -3.40 3.86
CA ASN A 159 16.14 -4.11 3.81
C ASN A 159 16.08 -5.51 4.43
N ARG A 160 15.15 -5.75 5.37
CA ARG A 160 15.02 -7.02 6.10
C ARG A 160 13.92 -7.91 5.54
N ALA A 161 12.89 -7.34 4.91
CA ALA A 161 11.71 -8.04 4.44
C ALA A 161 11.95 -8.85 3.16
N LYS A 162 12.81 -9.88 3.23
CA LYS A 162 13.22 -10.72 2.08
C LYS A 162 12.07 -11.39 1.34
N ASN A 163 10.96 -11.66 2.03
CA ASN A 163 9.77 -12.28 1.45
C ASN A 163 8.62 -11.30 1.19
N LEU A 164 8.89 -9.99 1.18
CA LEU A 164 7.91 -8.99 0.76
C LEU A 164 7.55 -9.19 -0.71
N LYS A 165 6.29 -9.55 -0.98
CA LYS A 165 5.79 -9.80 -2.34
C LYS A 165 5.05 -8.60 -2.92
N ARG A 166 4.50 -7.73 -2.06
CA ARG A 166 3.82 -6.51 -2.50
C ARG A 166 3.74 -5.46 -1.40
N ALA A 167 3.96 -4.20 -1.76
CA ALA A 167 3.61 -3.05 -0.93
C ALA A 167 2.26 -2.45 -1.38
N LEU A 168 1.37 -2.18 -0.44
CA LEU A 168 0.10 -1.49 -0.67
C LEU A 168 0.24 -0.06 -0.14
N CYS A 169 0.23 0.92 -1.03
CA CYS A 169 0.42 2.34 -0.71
C CYS A 169 -0.94 3.04 -0.70
N LEU A 170 -1.48 3.34 0.48
CA LEU A 170 -2.80 3.95 0.62
C LEU A 170 -2.72 5.47 0.49
N ILE A 171 -3.59 6.03 -0.35
CA ILE A 171 -3.79 7.47 -0.55
C ILE A 171 -5.29 7.77 -0.36
N GLU A 172 -5.62 8.75 0.48
CA GLU A 172 -7.02 9.16 0.70
C GLU A 172 -7.53 9.90 -0.53
N SER A 173 -8.74 9.57 -0.98
CA SER A 173 -9.36 10.07 -2.21
C SER A 173 -9.48 11.60 -2.31
N THR A 174 -9.60 12.28 -1.18
CA THR A 174 -9.76 13.74 -1.10
C THR A 174 -8.44 14.49 -0.94
N GLU A 175 -7.32 13.78 -0.89
CA GLU A 175 -5.99 14.33 -0.64
C GLU A 175 -5.10 14.12 -1.87
N SER A 176 -4.21 15.09 -2.12
CA SER A 176 -3.13 14.89 -3.09
C SER A 176 -1.98 14.07 -2.49
N PHE A 177 -1.12 13.55 -3.35
CA PHE A 177 0.16 12.96 -2.93
C PHE A 177 0.99 14.00 -2.16
N SER A 178 1.51 13.59 -1.01
CA SER A 178 2.44 14.36 -0.20
C SER A 178 3.89 14.02 -0.56
N THR A 179 4.84 14.86 -0.15
CA THR A 179 6.28 14.57 -0.28
C THR A 179 6.67 13.22 0.34
N TYR A 180 6.03 12.81 1.43
CA TYR A 180 6.29 11.53 2.09
C TYR A 180 5.83 10.34 1.23
N ASP A 181 4.74 10.50 0.47
CA ASP A 181 4.29 9.47 -0.48
C ASP A 181 5.32 9.29 -1.59
N PHE A 182 5.84 10.39 -2.14
CA PHE A 182 6.90 10.32 -3.16
C PHE A 182 8.19 9.68 -2.65
N ILE A 183 8.62 10.00 -1.43
CA ILE A 183 9.81 9.37 -0.82
C ILE A 183 9.60 7.85 -0.68
N LEU A 184 8.43 7.41 -0.21
CA LEU A 184 8.12 5.98 -0.13
C LEU A 184 8.16 5.31 -1.50
N LEU A 185 7.52 5.91 -2.50
CA LEU A 185 7.48 5.36 -3.86
C LEU A 185 8.88 5.24 -4.44
N ASP A 186 9.73 6.26 -4.26
CA ASP A 186 11.12 6.25 -4.69
C ASP A 186 11.93 5.11 -4.03
N MET A 187 11.76 4.89 -2.72
CA MET A 187 12.38 3.76 -2.02
C MET A 187 11.93 2.40 -2.57
N LEU A 188 10.64 2.24 -2.87
CA LEU A 188 10.09 0.99 -3.41
C LEU A 188 10.60 0.73 -4.84
N ILE A 189 10.66 1.77 -5.68
CA ILE A 189 11.20 1.69 -7.04
C ILE A 189 12.68 1.33 -7.00
N THR A 190 13.47 2.07 -6.21
CA THR A 190 14.92 1.85 -6.06
C THR A 190 15.25 0.43 -5.60
N LYS A 191 14.42 -0.15 -4.73
CA LYS A 191 14.59 -1.53 -4.22
C LYS A 191 13.92 -2.60 -5.08
N ASN A 192 13.34 -2.25 -6.24
CA ASN A 192 12.58 -3.16 -7.11
C ASN A 192 11.46 -3.92 -6.39
N ILE A 193 10.76 -3.24 -5.47
CA ILE A 193 9.67 -3.84 -4.69
C ILE A 193 8.35 -3.59 -5.43
N PRO A 194 7.61 -4.64 -5.84
CA PRO A 194 6.30 -4.46 -6.46
C PRO A 194 5.35 -3.74 -5.51
N PHE A 195 4.71 -2.69 -5.99
CA PHE A 195 3.72 -1.96 -5.19
C PHE A 195 2.43 -1.71 -5.95
N GLN A 196 1.37 -1.40 -5.20
CA GLN A 196 0.08 -1.00 -5.72
C GLN A 196 -0.44 0.18 -4.91
N ILE A 197 -0.90 1.22 -5.61
CA ILE A 197 -1.56 2.37 -4.99
C ILE A 197 -3.02 2.00 -4.76
N ILE A 198 -3.51 2.22 -3.54
CA ILE A 198 -4.91 1.99 -3.15
C ILE A 198 -5.52 3.34 -2.79
N ILE A 199 -6.54 3.74 -3.53
CA ILE A 199 -7.31 4.94 -3.23
C ILE A 199 -8.37 4.59 -2.19
N THR A 200 -8.29 5.22 -1.01
CA THR A 200 -9.17 4.95 0.13
C THR A 200 -10.20 6.05 0.34
N LYS A 201 -11.22 5.75 1.16
CA LYS A 201 -12.31 6.67 1.53
C LYS A 201 -13.01 7.28 0.32
N ILE A 202 -13.24 6.48 -0.71
CA ILE A 202 -13.91 6.93 -1.94
C ILE A 202 -15.34 7.41 -1.67
N ASP A 203 -15.95 6.96 -0.57
CA ASP A 203 -17.25 7.43 -0.06
C ASP A 203 -17.26 8.94 0.28
N LYS A 204 -16.11 9.55 0.53
CA LYS A 204 -15.99 11.00 0.78
C LYS A 204 -15.99 11.85 -0.49
N LEU A 205 -15.81 11.24 -1.66
CA LEU A 205 -15.82 11.98 -2.92
C LEU A 205 -17.23 12.50 -3.16
N LYS A 206 -17.37 13.82 -3.23
CA LYS A 206 -18.62 14.45 -3.65
C LYS A 206 -18.77 14.25 -5.15
N VAL A 207 -19.88 13.64 -5.57
CA VAL A 207 -20.25 13.62 -6.99
C VAL A 207 -20.43 15.07 -7.42
N THR A 208 -19.54 15.56 -8.28
CA THR A 208 -19.70 16.88 -8.90
C THR A 208 -20.70 16.67 -10.03
N LYS A 209 -21.89 17.27 -9.92
CA LYS A 209 -22.86 17.34 -11.01
C LYS A 209 -22.39 18.32 -12.08
#